data_AF-A0A859R8B2-F1
#
_entry.id   AF-A0A859R8B2-F1
#
_cell.length_a   1.000
_cell.length_b   1.000
_cell.length_c   1.000
_cell.angle_alpha   90.00
_cell.angle_beta   90.00
_cell.angle_gamma   90.00
#
_symmetry.space_group_name_H-M   'P 1'
#
loop_
_entity.id
_entity.type
_entity.pdbx_description
1 polymer ?
#
loop_
_entity_poly.entity_id
_entity_poly.type
_entity_poly.pdbx_seq_one_letter_code
_entity_poly.pdbx_strand_id
1 'polypeptide(L)' 'MRSSDEYIGGEALSRAKSLTKVKVDSDNWETEYRDEATGEIWILDYPHSEQHGGGSPRLRKTRP' A
#
# COMPACT_ATOMS: atom_id res chain seq x y z
N MET A 1 8.68 12.86 -15.23
CA MET A 1 8.14 12.70 -13.86
C MET A 1 8.28 11.23 -13.51
N ARG A 2 9.14 10.84 -12.56
CA ARG A 2 9.23 9.43 -12.14
C ARG A 2 8.03 9.17 -11.22
N SER A 3 6.93 8.66 -11.78
CA SER A 3 5.88 8.08 -10.94
C SER A 3 6.48 6.80 -10.36
N SER A 4 6.94 6.86 -9.11
CA SER A 4 7.27 5.64 -8.38
C SER A 4 5.96 4.90 -8.17
N ASP A 5 5.73 3.84 -8.94
CA ASP A 5 4.57 2.97 -8.78
C ASP A 5 4.65 2.10 -7.51
N GLU A 6 5.70 2.26 -6.70
CA GLU A 6 5.93 1.56 -5.45
C GLU A 6 6.56 2.50 -4.41
N TYR A 7 6.08 2.41 -3.18
CA TYR A 7 6.61 3.07 -1.99
C TYR A 7 6.91 2.01 -0.92
N ILE A 8 7.93 2.24 -0.10
CA ILE A 8 8.39 1.28 0.92
C ILE A 8 8.59 2.02 2.26
N GLY A 9 8.34 1.33 3.37
CA GLY A 9 8.58 1.84 4.72
C GLY A 9 7.71 3.05 5.08
N GLY A 10 8.34 4.08 5.64
CA GLY A 10 7.62 5.29 6.08
C GLY A 10 6.88 6.01 4.96
N GLU A 11 7.40 5.96 3.72
CA GLU A 11 6.77 6.60 2.56
C GLU A 11 5.47 5.89 2.16
N ALA A 12 5.44 4.56 2.23
CA ALA A 12 4.25 3.76 1.98
C ALA A 12 3.12 4.14 2.93
N LEU A 13 3.42 4.24 4.24
CA LEU A 13 2.46 4.67 5.26
C LEU A 13 1.99 6.10 5.06
N SER A 14 2.91 7.01 4.69
CA SER A 14 2.57 8.40 4.43
C SER A 14 1.62 8.53 3.23
N ARG A 15 1.92 7.84 2.12
CA ARG A 15 1.07 7.85 0.94
C ARG A 15 -0.28 7.19 1.20
N ALA A 16 -0.31 6.05 1.90
CA ALA A 16 -1.55 5.36 2.25
C ALA A 16 -2.50 6.22 3.08
N LYS A 17 -2.01 7.15 3.92
CA LYS A 17 -2.86 8.08 4.67
C LYS A 17 -3.61 9.09 3.78
N SER A 18 -3.08 9.38 2.60
CA SER A 18 -3.73 10.25 1.61
C SER A 18 -4.67 9.49 0.66
N LEU A 19 -4.77 8.17 0.82
CA LEU A 19 -5.62 7.32 -0.01
C LEU A 19 -6.84 6.84 0.79
N THR A 20 -7.90 6.52 0.07
CA THR A 20 -9.12 5.98 0.66
C THR A 20 -9.00 4.47 0.77
N LYS A 21 -9.10 3.91 1.98
CA LYS A 21 -9.14 2.47 2.18
C LYS A 21 -10.43 1.91 1.57
N VAL A 22 -10.30 0.99 0.61
CA VAL A 22 -11.42 0.34 -0.09
C VAL A 22 -11.73 -1.01 0.53
N LYS A 23 -10.69 -1.84 0.71
CA LYS A 23 -10.84 -3.21 1.21
C LYS A 23 -9.64 -3.58 2.07
N VAL A 24 -9.86 -4.45 3.06
CA VAL A 24 -8.80 -5.10 3.83
C VAL A 24 -8.94 -6.59 3.63
N ASP A 25 -7.86 -7.24 3.20
CA ASP A 25 -7.71 -8.67 3.07
C ASP A 25 -6.81 -9.15 4.22
N SER A 26 -7.44 -9.65 5.28
CA SER A 26 -6.72 -10.11 6.47
C SER A 26 -6.03 -11.46 6.29
N ASP A 27 -6.48 -12.27 5.33
CA ASP A 27 -5.85 -13.54 4.96
C ASP A 27 -4.49 -13.32 4.28
N ASN A 28 -4.40 -12.31 3.40
CA ASN A 28 -3.16 -11.99 2.68
C ASN A 28 -2.36 -10.83 3.31
N TRP A 29 -2.86 -10.24 4.40
CA TRP A 29 -2.35 -8.98 4.98
C TRP A 29 -2.21 -7.85 3.95
N GLU A 30 -3.13 -7.80 2.99
CA GLU A 30 -3.18 -6.78 1.96
C GLU A 30 -4.30 -5.79 2.29
N THR A 31 -4.04 -4.51 2.09
CA THR A 31 -5.06 -3.47 2.18
C THR A 31 -5.12 -2.74 0.86
N GLU A 32 -6.29 -2.76 0.25
CA GLU A 32 -6.58 -2.03 -0.96
C GLU A 32 -6.99 -0.59 -0.64
N TYR A 33 -6.34 0.32 -1.32
CA TYR A 33 -6.53 1.75 -1.25
C TYR A 33 -6.85 2.28 -2.64
N ARG A 34 -7.65 3.34 -2.72
CA ARG A 34 -7.97 4.05 -3.95
C ARG A 34 -7.65 5.51 -3.81
N ASP A 35 -6.98 6.03 -4.81
CA ASP A 35 -6.77 7.44 -4.98
C ASP A 35 -8.04 8.03 -5.62
N GLU A 36 -8.77 8.84 -4.87
CA GLU A 36 -10.00 9.48 -5.36
C GLU A 36 -9.71 10.62 -6.36
N ALA A 37 -8.48 11.13 -6.41
CA ALA A 37 -8.10 12.20 -7.32
C ALA A 37 -7.75 11.67 -8.73
N THR A 38 -7.10 10.51 -8.81
CA THR A 38 -6.67 9.90 -10.08
C THR A 38 -7.48 8.67 -10.45
N GLY A 39 -8.22 8.07 -9.51
CA GLY A 39 -8.91 6.79 -9.67
C GLY A 39 -7.99 5.57 -9.57
N GLU A 40 -6.72 5.76 -9.21
CA GLU A 40 -5.71 4.70 -9.15
C GLU A 40 -5.88 3.80 -7.92
N ILE A 41 -5.65 2.50 -8.08
CA ILE A 41 -5.72 1.53 -6.98
C ILE A 41 -4.30 1.22 -6.49
N TRP A 42 -4.15 1.14 -5.18
CA TRP A 42 -2.91 0.87 -4.47
C TRP A 42 -3.13 -0.25 -3.46
N ILE A 43 -2.18 -1.16 -3.36
CA ILE A 43 -2.18 -2.27 -2.41
C ILE A 43 -1.07 -2.02 -1.40
N LEU A 44 -1.42 -1.98 -0.12
CA LEU A 44 -0.49 -1.98 1.00
C LEU A 44 -0.35 -3.41 1.51
N ASP A 45 0.85 -3.97 1.40
CA ASP A 45 1.17 -5.32 1.87
C ASP A 45 2.38 -5.31 2.81
N TYR A 46 2.51 -6.39 3.58
CA TYR A 46 3.58 -6.57 4.57
C TYR A 46 4.33 -7.88 4.28
N PRO A 47 5.28 -7.88 3.33
CA PRO A 47 5.91 -9.11 2.83
C PRO A 47 6.84 -9.79 3.87
N HIS A 48 7.18 -9.08 4.96
CA HIS A 48 7.99 -9.61 6.06
C HIS A 48 7.29 -9.48 7.42
N SER A 49 5.95 -9.63 7.45
CA SER A 49 5.16 -9.60 8.70
C SER A 49 5.64 -10.57 9.78
N GLU A 50 6.35 -11.64 9.40
CA GLU A 50 6.89 -12.66 10.30
C GLU A 50 8.14 -12.21 11.08
N GLN A 51 8.78 -11.09 10.72
CA GLN A 51 9.85 -10.53 11.54
C GLN A 51 9.27 -9.79 12.76
N HIS A 52 9.80 -10.07 13.95
CA HIS A 52 9.51 -9.37 15.20
C HIS A 52 9.64 -7.84 15.02
N GLY A 53 8.51 -7.18 14.73
CA GLY A 53 8.47 -5.75 14.40
C GLY A 53 7.49 -5.38 13.28
N GLY A 54 6.97 -6.36 12.53
CA GLY A 54 6.13 -6.11 11.36
C GLY A 54 6.96 -5.54 10.24
N GLY A 55 7.33 -6.36 9.26
CA GLY A 55 8.19 -5.98 8.15
C GLY A 55 7.83 -4.65 7.47
N SER A 56 8.79 -4.06 6.76
CA SER A 56 8.60 -2.77 6.09
C SER A 56 7.33 -2.77 5.23
N PRO A 57 6.35 -1.89 5.52
CA PRO A 57 5.15 -1.79 4.70
C PRO A 57 5.52 -1.43 3.28
N ARG A 58 4.88 -2.07 2.31
CA ARG A 58 5.06 -1.79 0.89
C ARG A 58 3.73 -1.37 0.30
N LEU A 59 3.69 -0.20 -0.33
CA LEU A 59 2.52 0.29 -1.05
C LEU A 59 2.83 0.28 -2.54
N ARG A 60 2.20 -0.62 -3.29
CA ARG A 60 2.38 -0.75 -4.73
C ARG A 60 1.09 -0.40 -5.46
N LYS A 61 1.23 0.27 -6.59
CA LYS A 61 0.11 0.57 -7.47
C LYS A 61 -0.30 -0.71 -8.19
N THR A 62 -1.57 -1.09 -8.10
CA THR A 62 -2.10 -2.14 -8.96
C THR A 62 -2.55 -1.47 -10.26
N ARG A 63 -1.99 -1.92 -11.38
CA ARG A 63 -2.50 -1.55 -12.71
C ARG A 63 -3.61 -2.56 -13.05
N PRO A 64 -4.73 -2.10 -13.61
CA PRO A 64 -5.75 -3.00 -14.14
C PRO A 64 -5.23 -3.82 -15.33
#